data_AF-A0A914VHF9-F1
#
_entry.id   AF-A0A914VHF9-F1
#
_cell.length_a   1.000
_cell.length_b   1.000
_cell.length_c   1.000
_cell.angle_alpha   90.00
_cell.angle_beta   90.00
_cell.angle_gamma   90.00
#
_symmetry.space_group_name_H-M   'P 1'
#
loop_
_entity.id
_entity.type
_entity.pdbx_description
1 polymer ?
#
loop_
_entity_poly.entity_id
_entity_poly.type
_entity_poly.pdbx_seq_one_letter_code
_entity_poly.pdbx_strand_id
1 'polypeptide(L)'
;MLPVYMDHLLCPTLTDEQFATEVHHINGEGEDAGVVYCEMQDYESDISQLVSWKCKELFYPDKCSYRVETGGRLENLRSSCTNEKVRHFHRRFYDPCNMTVIVCGQINHEQVLAAVESVEERILQDPQRSEIRRNFVRPFRSP
;
A
#
# COMPACT_ATOMS: atom_id res chain seq x y z
N MET A 1 -5.72 -7.88 19.24
CA MET A 1 -5.85 -6.99 18.06
C MET A 1 -4.51 -6.70 17.40
N LEU A 2 -3.52 -6.12 18.11
CA LEU A 2 -2.25 -5.71 17.50
C LEU A 2 -1.51 -6.82 16.71
N PRO A 3 -1.31 -8.05 17.24
CA PRO A 3 -0.62 -9.10 16.47
C PRO A 3 -1.33 -9.50 15.18
N VAL A 4 -2.68 -9.58 15.22
CA VAL A 4 -3.52 -9.92 14.07
C VAL A 4 -3.46 -8.81 13.01
N TYR A 5 -3.48 -7.55 13.45
CA TYR A 5 -3.38 -6.41 12.54
C TYR A 5 -2.02 -6.36 11.85
N MET A 6 -0.93 -6.55 12.61
CA MET A 6 0.42 -6.62 12.04
C MET A 6 0.58 -7.81 11.09
N ASP A 7 -0.05 -8.94 11.38
CA ASP A 7 -0.09 -10.08 10.48
C ASP A 7 -0.75 -9.73 9.14
N HIS A 8 -1.91 -9.09 9.14
CA HIS A 8 -2.56 -8.65 7.90
C HIS A 8 -1.74 -7.62 7.12
N LEU A 9 -0.96 -6.77 7.80
CA LEU A 9 -0.08 -5.82 7.13
C LEU A 9 1.16 -6.49 6.52
N LEU A 10 1.76 -7.44 7.22
CA LEU A 10 3.08 -7.99 6.87
C LEU A 10 2.96 -9.31 6.10
N CYS A 11 1.89 -10.05 6.27
CA CYS A 11 1.63 -11.34 5.64
C CYS A 11 0.21 -11.39 5.03
N PRO A 12 -0.18 -10.43 4.17
CA PRO A 12 -1.50 -10.43 3.57
C PRO A 12 -1.67 -11.61 2.61
N THR A 13 -2.92 -12.05 2.48
CA THR A 13 -3.35 -12.84 1.33
C THR A 13 -3.68 -11.88 0.21
N LEU A 14 -2.95 -11.96 -0.92
CA LEU A 14 -3.11 -11.11 -2.10
C LEU A 14 -3.49 -11.98 -3.30
N THR A 15 -4.65 -12.63 -3.24
CA THR A 15 -5.15 -13.48 -4.34
C THR A 15 -5.61 -12.64 -5.53
N ASP A 16 -5.73 -13.26 -6.71
CA ASP A 16 -6.18 -12.55 -7.92
C ASP A 16 -7.66 -12.21 -7.85
N GLU A 17 -8.47 -13.02 -7.17
CA GLU A 17 -9.88 -12.79 -6.91
C GLU A 17 -10.11 -11.58 -5.99
N GLN A 18 -9.28 -11.44 -4.95
CA GLN A 18 -9.28 -10.26 -4.09
C GLN A 18 -8.87 -9.01 -4.86
N PHE A 19 -7.85 -9.10 -5.72
CA PHE A 19 -7.45 -7.97 -6.55
C PHE A 19 -8.57 -7.54 -7.50
N ALA A 20 -9.24 -8.50 -8.16
CA ALA A 20 -10.33 -8.19 -9.09
C ALA A 20 -11.49 -7.45 -8.40
N THR A 21 -11.90 -7.93 -7.23
CA THR A 21 -13.03 -7.36 -6.47
C THR A 21 -12.68 -6.02 -5.81
N GLU A 22 -11.49 -5.90 -5.22
CA GLU A 22 -11.08 -4.68 -4.52
C GLU A 22 -10.56 -3.60 -5.47
N VAL A 23 -9.82 -3.95 -6.52
CA VAL A 23 -9.13 -2.98 -7.36
C VAL A 23 -9.88 -2.70 -8.65
N HIS A 24 -9.89 -3.66 -9.58
CA HIS A 24 -10.51 -3.49 -10.89
C HIS A 24 -10.80 -4.83 -11.57
N HIS A 25 -11.99 -4.93 -12.16
CA HIS A 25 -12.37 -5.97 -13.11
C HIS A 25 -13.48 -5.46 -14.04
N ILE A 26 -13.81 -6.26 -15.06
CA ILE A 26 -15.02 -6.05 -15.87
C ILE A 26 -16.12 -6.97 -15.35
N ASN A 27 -17.27 -6.41 -15.00
CA ASN A 27 -18.40 -7.16 -14.44
C ASN A 27 -19.16 -7.96 -15.53
N GLY A 28 -20.20 -8.70 -15.14
CA GLY A 28 -21.01 -9.51 -16.06
C GLY A 28 -21.79 -8.71 -17.12
N GLU A 29 -21.91 -7.39 -16.95
CA GLU A 29 -22.58 -6.48 -17.88
C GLU A 29 -21.60 -5.77 -18.82
N GLY A 30 -20.28 -6.01 -18.66
CA GLY A 30 -19.24 -5.40 -19.48
C GLY A 30 -18.77 -4.03 -18.97
N GLU A 31 -19.07 -3.68 -17.72
CA GLU A 31 -18.72 -2.39 -17.11
C GLU A 31 -17.48 -2.50 -16.22
N ASP A 32 -16.73 -1.41 -16.09
CA ASP A 32 -15.63 -1.32 -15.13
C ASP A 32 -16.17 -1.33 -13.69
N ALA A 33 -15.67 -2.24 -12.86
CA ALA A 33 -16.06 -2.41 -11.46
C ALA A 33 -14.85 -2.64 -10.55
N GLY A 34 -15.06 -2.51 -9.25
CA GLY A 34 -14.04 -2.68 -8.21
C GLY A 34 -14.11 -1.56 -7.18
N VAL A 35 -13.84 -1.86 -5.91
CA VAL A 35 -14.01 -0.89 -4.81
C VAL A 35 -13.16 0.37 -5.04
N VAL A 36 -11.86 0.20 -5.29
CA VAL A 36 -10.93 1.31 -5.56
C VAL A 36 -11.26 2.01 -6.87
N TYR A 37 -11.66 1.28 -7.91
CA TYR A 37 -12.03 1.89 -9.19
C TYR A 37 -13.24 2.83 -9.03
N CYS A 38 -14.29 2.38 -8.32
CA CYS A 38 -15.48 3.19 -8.06
C CYS A 38 -15.15 4.42 -7.19
N GLU A 39 -14.34 4.25 -6.15
CA GLU A 39 -13.87 5.38 -5.33
C GLU A 39 -13.11 6.42 -6.17
N MET A 40 -12.19 5.97 -7.03
CA MET A 40 -11.42 6.88 -7.88
C MET A 40 -12.28 7.50 -9.00
N GLN A 41 -13.36 6.85 -9.42
CA GLN A 41 -14.31 7.42 -10.37
C GLN A 41 -15.02 8.63 -9.78
N ASP A 42 -15.43 8.55 -8.51
CA ASP A 42 -16.01 9.68 -7.80
C ASP A 42 -15.01 10.85 -7.73
N TYR A 43 -13.75 10.59 -7.39
CA TYR A 43 -12.72 11.63 -7.34
C TYR A 43 -12.40 12.26 -8.71
N GLU A 44 -12.34 11.47 -9.79
CA GLU A 44 -12.11 12.01 -11.15
C GLU A 44 -13.31 12.81 -11.68
N SER A 45 -14.48 12.68 -11.05
CA SER A 45 -15.67 13.49 -11.36
C SER A 45 -15.72 14.84 -10.62
N ASP A 46 -14.91 15.03 -9.58
CA ASP A 46 -14.87 16.26 -8.78
C ASP A 46 -13.83 17.26 -9.32
N ILE A 47 -14.30 18.46 -9.66
CA ILE A 47 -13.46 19.55 -10.15
C ILE A 47 -12.38 19.98 -9.16
N SER A 48 -12.66 19.92 -7.85
CA SER A 48 -11.70 20.30 -6.80
C SER A 48 -10.48 19.39 -6.82
N GLN A 49 -10.73 18.10 -7.06
CA GLN A 49 -9.70 17.07 -7.14
C GLN A 49 -8.88 17.21 -8.41
N LEU A 50 -9.54 17.44 -9.55
CA LEU A 50 -8.87 17.70 -10.84
C LEU A 50 -7.91 18.89 -10.75
N VAL A 51 -8.34 20.00 -10.13
CA VAL A 51 -7.49 21.18 -9.91
C VAL A 51 -6.32 20.83 -8.98
N SER A 52 -6.58 20.15 -7.86
CA SER A 52 -5.53 19.74 -6.91
C SER A 52 -4.44 18.88 -7.58
N TRP A 53 -4.84 17.92 -8.42
CA TRP A 53 -3.89 17.10 -9.18
C TRP A 53 -3.08 17.91 -10.17
N LYS A 54 -3.74 18.81 -10.91
CA LYS A 54 -3.02 19.69 -11.84
C LYS A 54 -2.02 20.58 -11.11
N CYS A 55 -2.35 21.06 -9.92
CA CYS A 55 -1.42 21.79 -9.07
C CYS A 55 -0.21 20.92 -8.66
N LYS A 56 -0.41 19.67 -8.23
CA LYS A 56 0.71 18.74 -7.93
C LYS A 56 1.61 18.54 -9.15
N GLU A 57 1.04 18.41 -10.34
CA GLU A 57 1.77 18.34 -11.61
C GLU A 57 2.49 19.63 -12.02
N LEU A 58 2.14 20.78 -11.46
CA LEU A 58 2.85 22.03 -11.76
C LEU A 58 3.93 22.31 -10.71
N PHE A 59 3.71 21.92 -9.46
CA PHE A 59 4.63 22.20 -8.35
C PHE A 59 5.77 21.19 -8.20
N TYR A 60 5.52 19.91 -8.45
CA TYR A 60 6.53 18.87 -8.23
C TYR A 60 7.23 18.46 -9.52
N PRO A 61 8.56 18.31 -9.56
CA PRO A 61 9.28 17.86 -10.74
C PRO A 61 8.81 16.50 -11.28
N ASP A 62 9.08 16.24 -12.56
CA ASP A 62 8.87 14.92 -13.14
C ASP A 62 9.62 13.84 -12.35
N LYS A 63 9.00 12.66 -12.23
CA LYS A 63 9.48 11.51 -11.42
C LYS A 63 9.46 11.71 -9.89
N CYS A 64 8.95 12.82 -9.38
CA CYS A 64 8.69 12.99 -7.95
C CYS A 64 7.41 12.23 -7.54
N SER A 65 7.45 11.44 -6.45
CA SER A 65 6.27 10.72 -5.98
C SER A 65 5.15 11.62 -5.46
N TYR A 66 5.44 12.87 -5.05
CA TYR A 66 4.41 13.84 -4.65
C TYR A 66 3.65 14.44 -5.85
N ARG A 67 4.16 14.22 -7.07
CA ARG A 67 3.53 14.68 -8.30
C ARG A 67 2.31 13.83 -8.66
N VAL A 68 2.32 12.55 -8.31
CA VAL A 68 1.32 11.57 -8.77
C VAL A 68 0.16 11.44 -7.79
N GLU A 69 -0.98 10.98 -8.28
CA GLU A 69 -2.09 10.57 -7.43
C GLU A 69 -1.89 9.14 -6.94
N THR A 70 -1.76 8.97 -5.63
CA THR A 70 -1.44 7.70 -4.99
C THR A 70 -2.66 6.79 -4.84
N GLY A 71 -3.88 7.34 -4.87
CA GLY A 71 -5.11 6.53 -4.96
C GLY A 71 -5.23 5.78 -6.30
N GLY A 72 -4.56 6.29 -7.34
CA GLY A 72 -4.55 5.71 -8.68
C GLY A 72 -5.47 6.45 -9.65
N ARG A 73 -5.03 6.60 -10.90
CA ARG A 73 -5.87 7.17 -11.98
C ARG A 73 -6.65 6.05 -12.67
N LEU A 74 -7.88 6.34 -13.10
CA LEU A 74 -8.76 5.37 -13.78
C LEU A 74 -8.09 4.73 -15.00
N GLU A 75 -7.31 5.49 -15.76
CA GLU A 75 -6.53 4.97 -16.87
C GLU A 75 -5.51 3.92 -16.40
N ASN A 76 -4.77 4.21 -15.32
CA ASN A 76 -3.74 3.32 -14.82
C ASN A 76 -4.32 2.07 -14.16
N LEU A 77 -5.43 2.20 -13.43
CA LEU A 77 -6.13 1.07 -12.82
C LEU A 77 -6.55 0.04 -13.87
N ARG A 78 -7.04 0.49 -15.03
CA ARG A 78 -7.49 -0.39 -16.13
C ARG A 78 -6.36 -1.00 -16.95
N SER A 79 -5.31 -0.24 -17.21
CA SER A 79 -4.33 -0.59 -18.25
C SER A 79 -2.99 -1.10 -17.71
N SER A 80 -2.64 -0.72 -16.49
CA SER A 80 -1.26 -0.86 -16.00
C SER A 80 -1.15 -1.41 -14.58
N CYS A 81 -2.21 -1.32 -13.76
CA CYS A 81 -2.24 -1.91 -12.44
C CYS A 81 -2.46 -3.42 -12.56
N THR A 82 -1.58 -4.21 -11.96
CA THR A 82 -1.71 -5.68 -11.93
C THR A 82 -1.42 -6.19 -10.54
N ASN A 83 -1.95 -7.38 -10.20
CA ASN A 83 -1.73 -7.95 -8.89
C ASN A 83 -0.24 -8.30 -8.66
N GLU A 84 0.53 -8.63 -9.71
CA GLU A 84 1.98 -8.81 -9.58
C GLU A 84 2.68 -7.53 -9.14
N LYS A 85 2.27 -6.36 -9.66
CA LYS A 85 2.82 -5.07 -9.23
C LYS A 85 2.45 -4.78 -7.78
N VAL A 86 1.23 -5.09 -7.36
CA VAL A 86 0.79 -4.94 -5.97
C VAL A 86 1.61 -5.84 -5.05
N ARG A 87 1.75 -7.13 -5.37
CA ARG A 87 2.58 -8.09 -4.62
C ARG A 87 4.03 -7.66 -4.57
N HIS A 88 4.59 -7.17 -5.67
CA HIS A 88 5.97 -6.66 -5.72
C HIS A 88 6.15 -5.42 -4.85
N PHE A 89 5.22 -4.47 -4.92
CA PHE A 89 5.23 -3.26 -4.09
C PHE A 89 5.16 -3.63 -2.60
N HIS A 90 4.20 -4.50 -2.23
CA HIS A 90 4.04 -4.98 -0.86
C HIS A 90 5.33 -5.63 -0.35
N ARG A 91 5.85 -6.60 -1.09
CA ARG A 91 7.08 -7.32 -0.76
C ARG A 91 8.28 -6.38 -0.56
N ARG A 92 8.36 -5.28 -1.33
CA ARG A 92 9.46 -4.31 -1.25
C ARG A 92 9.33 -3.36 -0.06
N PHE A 93 8.12 -2.89 0.27
CA PHE A 93 7.93 -1.76 1.18
C PHE A 93 7.31 -2.13 2.53
N TYR A 94 6.55 -3.24 2.62
CA TYR A 94 5.95 -3.73 3.86
C TYR A 94 6.91 -4.66 4.59
N ASP A 95 8.01 -4.07 5.06
CA ASP A 95 9.00 -4.72 5.90
C ASP A 95 9.07 -4.03 7.28
N PRO A 96 9.25 -4.77 8.39
CA PRO A 96 9.40 -4.19 9.73
C PRO A 96 10.47 -3.09 9.80
N CYS A 97 11.58 -3.20 9.05
CA CYS A 97 12.62 -2.17 9.03
C CYS A 97 12.19 -0.86 8.36
N ASN A 98 11.07 -0.85 7.63
CA ASN A 98 10.45 0.33 7.02
C ASN A 98 9.11 0.72 7.70
N MET A 99 8.71 0.02 8.75
CA MET A 99 7.47 0.26 9.48
C MET A 99 7.73 1.18 10.69
N THR A 100 6.71 1.91 11.13
CA THR A 100 6.73 2.64 12.38
C THR A 100 5.40 2.41 13.08
N VAL A 101 5.44 1.84 14.29
CA VAL A 101 4.26 1.58 15.10
C VAL A 101 4.14 2.68 16.15
N ILE A 102 3.03 3.41 16.12
CA ILE A 102 2.72 4.48 17.08
C ILE A 102 1.64 3.93 18.01
N VAL A 103 1.92 3.92 19.31
CA VAL A 103 0.97 3.45 20.32
C VAL A 103 0.74 4.58 21.33
N CYS A 104 -0.53 4.93 21.54
CA CYS A 104 -0.94 6.06 22.36
C CYS A 104 -2.03 5.64 23.34
N GLY A 105 -1.93 6.10 24.59
CA GLY A 105 -2.94 5.88 25.63
C GLY A 105 -2.37 5.29 26.91
N GLN A 106 -3.25 5.00 27.87
CA GLN A 106 -2.89 4.29 29.10
C GLN A 106 -2.84 2.79 28.83
N ILE A 107 -1.63 2.28 28.61
CA ILE A 107 -1.40 0.90 28.20
C ILE A 107 -0.22 0.29 28.96
N ASN A 108 -0.23 -1.04 29.09
CA ASN A 108 0.92 -1.78 29.59
C ASN A 108 1.95 -1.94 28.45
N HIS A 109 3.09 -1.28 28.59
CA HIS A 109 4.16 -1.28 27.59
C HIS A 109 4.78 -2.67 27.39
N GLU A 110 4.91 -3.47 28.45
CA GLU A 110 5.47 -4.83 28.37
C GLU A 110 4.61 -5.74 27.51
N GLN A 111 3.28 -5.64 27.64
CA GLN A 111 2.34 -6.42 26.83
C GLN A 111 2.38 -6.01 25.36
N VAL A 112 2.59 -4.72 25.07
CA VAL A 112 2.72 -4.22 23.68
C VAL A 112 4.02 -4.71 23.06
N LEU A 113 5.14 -4.59 23.78
CA LEU A 113 6.43 -5.06 23.28
C LEU A 113 6.42 -6.57 23.05
N ALA A 114 5.88 -7.36 23.97
CA ALA A 114 5.72 -8.81 23.79
C ALA A 114 4.83 -9.16 22.59
N ALA A 115 3.76 -8.40 22.36
CA ALA A 115 2.90 -8.58 21.19
C ALA A 115 3.63 -8.29 19.87
N VAL A 116 4.44 -7.23 19.82
CA VAL A 116 5.26 -6.88 18.65
C VAL A 116 6.35 -7.92 18.41
N GLU A 117 7.08 -8.32 19.45
CA GLU A 117 8.16 -9.31 19.39
C GLU A 117 7.68 -10.63 18.79
N SER A 118 6.50 -11.12 19.22
CA SER A 118 5.92 -12.36 18.69
C SER A 118 5.68 -12.33 17.16
N VAL A 119 5.42 -11.15 16.59
CA VAL A 119 5.24 -10.98 15.16
C VAL A 119 6.58 -10.84 14.44
N GLU A 120 7.52 -10.09 15.03
CA GLU A 120 8.86 -9.91 14.48
C GLU A 120 9.62 -11.23 14.34
N GLU A 121 9.58 -12.09 15.36
CA GLU A 121 10.24 -13.39 15.37
C GLU A 121 9.79 -14.26 14.19
N ARG A 122 8.49 -14.30 13.92
CA ARG A 122 7.91 -15.06 12.81
C ARG A 122 8.37 -14.53 11.44
N ILE A 123 8.48 -13.21 11.30
CA ILE A 123 8.87 -12.59 10.01
C ILE A 123 10.38 -12.72 9.79
N LEU A 124 11.18 -12.66 10.86
CA LEU A 124 12.64 -12.87 10.79
C LEU A 124 13.01 -14.27 10.31
N GLN A 125 12.12 -15.24 10.47
CA GLN A 125 12.30 -16.62 9.99
C GLN A 125 12.03 -16.79 8.49
N ASP A 126 11.47 -15.77 7.79
CA ASP A 126 11.20 -15.83 6.34
C ASP A 126 12.48 -15.55 5.51
N PRO A 127 13.04 -16.55 4.80
CA PRO A 127 14.26 -16.38 4.02
C PRO A 127 14.12 -15.38 2.88
N GLN A 128 12.94 -15.28 2.25
CA GLN A 128 12.72 -14.39 1.11
C GLN A 128 12.78 -12.91 1.52
N ARG A 129 12.38 -12.61 2.76
CA ARG A 129 12.43 -11.24 3.30
C ARG A 129 13.84 -10.82 3.71
N SER A 130 14.70 -11.78 4.07
CA SER A 130 16.06 -11.50 4.51
C SER A 130 16.92 -10.80 3.45
N GLU A 131 16.79 -11.20 2.18
CA GLU A 131 17.53 -10.62 1.07
C GLU A 131 17.08 -9.19 0.74
N ILE A 132 15.76 -8.97 0.79
CA ILE A 132 15.14 -7.67 0.52
C ILE A 132 15.57 -6.64 1.55
N ARG A 133 15.61 -7.03 2.83
CA ARG A 133 16.10 -6.17 3.93
C ARG A 133 17.53 -5.70 3.71
N ARG A 134 18.44 -6.59 3.31
CA ARG A 134 19.86 -6.24 3.07
C ARG A 134 20.02 -5.17 2.00
N ASN A 135 19.16 -5.21 0.98
CA ASN A 135 19.21 -4.31 -0.17
C ASN A 135 18.20 -3.15 -0.07
N PHE A 136 17.48 -3.02 1.06
CA PHE A 136 16.45 -2.01 1.21
C PHE A 136 17.05 -0.62 1.43
N VAL A 137 16.93 0.23 0.42
CA VAL A 137 17.25 1.65 0.54
C VAL A 137 15.99 2.38 0.99
N ARG A 138 16.00 2.87 2.23
CA ARG A 138 14.86 3.63 2.77
C ARG A 138 14.62 4.89 1.91
N PRO A 139 13.41 5.07 1.37
CA PRO A 139 13.07 6.27 0.61
C PRO A 139 13.31 7.55 1.44
N PHE A 140 13.67 8.63 0.76
CA PHE A 140 13.81 9.98 1.35
C PHE A 140 14.89 10.12 2.45
N ARG A 141 15.90 9.23 2.47
CA ARG A 141 17.05 9.32 3.41
C ARG A 141 18.12 10.33 3.00
N SER A 142 18.21 10.67 1.72
CA SER A 142 19.11 11.71 1.22
C SER A 142 18.29 12.92 0.80
N PRO A 143 18.67 14.13 1.21
CA PRO A 143 17.97 15.37 0.88
C PRO A 143 18.00 15.70 -0.61
#